data_AF-A0A0D2ZZA2-F1
#
_entry.id   AF-A0A0D2ZZA2-F1
#
_cell.length_a   1.000
_cell.length_b   1.000
_cell.length_c   1.000
_cell.angle_alpha   90.00
_cell.angle_beta   90.00
_cell.angle_gamma   90.00
#
_symmetry.space_group_name_H-M   'P 1'
#
loop_
_entity.id
_entity.type
_entity.pdbx_description
1 polymer ?
#
loop_
_entity_poly.entity_id
_entity_poly.type
_entity_poly.pdbx_seq_one_letter_code
_entity_poly.pdbx_strand_id
1 'polypeptide(L)'
;MKDIVGHRLPQFTTAQKAKLKNSAHFVGLNYYTSTFANHVENPDHSKPRWKQDSLISWEPKNSDKFTIGSTPSTGKLPVYARGFRSLLKYIKDKYANPEIMIMENG
;
A
#
# COMPACT_ATOMS: atom_id res chain seq x y z
N MET A 1 4.49 11.43 0.21
CA MET A 1 3.44 11.82 1.20
C MET A 1 3.64 13.21 1.77
N LYS A 2 4.74 13.50 2.50
CA LYS A 2 4.93 14.84 3.09
C LYS A 2 4.87 15.97 2.08
N ASP A 3 5.55 15.80 0.93
CA ASP A 3 5.62 16.84 -0.10
C ASP A 3 4.30 17.02 -0.86
N ILE A 4 3.51 15.94 -1.00
CA ILE A 4 2.25 15.94 -1.75
C ILE A 4 1.08 16.43 -0.89
N VAL A 5 1.00 15.94 0.35
CA VAL A 5 -0.10 16.23 1.27
C VAL A 5 0.12 17.58 1.97
N GLY A 6 1.37 17.95 2.22
CA GLY A 6 1.75 19.24 2.80
C GLY A 6 1.13 19.47 4.18
N HIS A 7 0.54 20.65 4.36
CA HIS A 7 -0.04 21.11 5.63
C HIS A 7 -1.22 20.25 6.13
N ARG A 8 -1.87 19.46 5.25
CA ARG A 8 -2.95 18.53 5.65
C ARG A 8 -2.43 17.35 6.46
N LEU A 9 -1.12 17.07 6.40
CA LEU A 9 -0.48 16.01 7.18
C LEU A 9 0.07 16.60 8.49
N PRO A 10 -0.48 16.22 9.66
CA PRO A 10 0.02 16.72 10.94
C PRO A 10 1.50 16.40 11.13
N GLN A 11 2.22 17.33 11.74
CA GLN A 11 3.63 17.13 12.07
C GLN A 11 3.77 16.55 13.46
N PHE A 12 4.52 15.46 13.57
CA PHE A 12 4.90 14.92 14.87
C PHE A 12 5.96 15.80 15.55
N THR A 13 5.78 16.07 16.84
CA THR A 13 6.82 16.62 17.71
C THR A 13 7.93 15.59 17.92
N THR A 14 9.10 16.03 18.39
CA THR A 14 10.22 15.14 18.69
C THR A 14 9.85 14.05 19.70
N ALA A 15 9.09 14.40 20.75
CA ALA A 15 8.62 13.44 21.74
C ALA A 15 7.66 12.39 21.14
N GLN A 16 6.75 12.81 20.26
CA GLN A 16 5.84 11.87 19.57
C GLN A 16 6.60 10.92 18.63
N LYS A 17 7.59 11.43 17.88
CA LYS A 17 8.45 10.58 17.03
C LYS A 17 9.20 9.55 17.85
N ALA A 18 9.74 9.94 19.00
CA ALA A 18 10.44 9.03 19.91
C ALA A 18 9.52 7.93 20.44
N LYS A 19 8.26 8.24 20.75
CA LYS A 19 7.26 7.26 21.20
C LYS A 19 6.85 6.27 20.11
N LEU A 20 6.82 6.69 18.84
CA LEU A 20 6.37 5.87 17.70
C LEU A 20 7.48 5.01 17.08
N LYS A 21 8.72 5.50 17.09
CA LYS A 21 9.83 4.77 16.49
C LYS A 21 10.08 3.48 17.29
N ASN A 22 10.13 2.35 16.61
CA ASN A 22 10.32 1.02 17.21
C ASN A 22 9.25 0.65 18.27
N SER A 23 8.04 1.17 18.16
CA SER A 23 6.97 0.92 19.14
C SER A 23 6.17 -0.37 18.91
N ALA A 24 6.50 -1.14 17.87
CA ALA A 24 5.79 -2.35 17.49
C ALA A 24 6.69 -3.58 17.70
N HIS A 25 6.16 -4.59 18.41
CA HIS A 25 6.83 -5.87 18.62
C HIS A 25 6.67 -6.81 17.41
N PHE A 26 5.53 -6.71 16.73
CA PHE A 26 5.22 -7.42 15.50
C PHE A 26 4.33 -6.56 14.61
N VAL A 27 4.18 -6.95 13.34
CA VAL A 27 3.31 -6.29 12.35
C VAL A 27 2.21 -7.24 11.92
N GLY A 28 0.96 -6.85 12.16
CA GLY A 28 -0.20 -7.53 11.57
C GLY A 28 -0.39 -7.10 10.12
N LEU A 29 -0.58 -8.05 9.21
CA LEU A 29 -0.75 -7.81 7.79
C LEU A 29 -2.03 -8.44 7.25
N ASN A 30 -2.84 -7.61 6.60
CA ASN A 30 -4.06 -8.02 5.90
C ASN A 30 -3.78 -7.95 4.40
N TYR A 31 -3.67 -9.10 3.74
CA TYR A 31 -3.38 -9.18 2.31
C TYR A 31 -4.51 -9.92 1.60
N TYR A 32 -5.07 -9.28 0.58
CA TYR A 32 -6.19 -9.83 -0.19
C TYR A 32 -5.88 -9.92 -1.68
N THR A 33 -5.26 -8.88 -2.24
CA THR A 33 -4.98 -8.81 -3.68
C THR A 33 -3.82 -7.84 -3.94
N SER A 34 -3.43 -7.74 -5.21
CA SER A 34 -2.57 -6.68 -5.73
C SER A 34 -3.29 -5.96 -6.87
N THR A 35 -2.82 -4.78 -7.23
CA THR A 35 -3.32 -4.03 -8.40
C THR A 35 -2.15 -3.50 -9.23
N PHE A 36 -2.44 -3.13 -10.48
CA PHE A 36 -1.49 -2.34 -11.24
C PHE A 36 -1.59 -0.88 -10.82
N ALA A 37 -0.45 -0.20 -10.75
CA ALA A 37 -0.36 1.22 -10.46
C ALA A 37 0.05 1.96 -11.72
N ASN A 38 -0.74 2.93 -12.15
CA ASN A 38 -0.39 3.84 -13.24
C ASN A 38 -0.12 5.23 -12.67
N HIS A 39 0.95 5.89 -13.11
CA HIS A 39 1.30 7.21 -12.62
C HIS A 39 0.31 8.28 -13.09
N VAL A 40 -0.07 9.19 -12.20
CA VAL A 40 -0.90 10.36 -12.51
C VAL A 40 -0.01 11.60 -12.51
N GLU A 41 0.31 12.10 -13.69
CA GLU A 41 1.21 13.25 -13.87
C GLU A 41 0.57 14.57 -13.39
N ASN A 42 -0.71 14.78 -13.69
CA ASN A 42 -1.42 16.05 -13.45
C ASN A 42 -2.64 15.85 -12.52
N PRO A 43 -2.45 15.66 -11.20
CA PRO A 43 -3.56 15.54 -10.28
C PRO A 43 -4.28 16.88 -10.09
N ASP A 44 -5.62 16.87 -10.08
CA ASP A 44 -6.42 18.05 -9.71
C ASP A 44 -6.29 18.36 -8.20
N HIS A 45 -5.40 19.29 -7.87
CA HIS A 45 -5.12 19.73 -6.50
C HIS A 45 -6.26 20.54 -5.87
N SER A 46 -7.24 21.01 -6.64
CA SER A 46 -8.40 21.74 -6.10
C SER A 46 -9.39 20.84 -5.35
N LYS A 47 -9.31 19.52 -5.57
CA LYS A 47 -10.19 18.51 -4.97
C LYS A 47 -9.37 17.47 -4.21
N PRO A 48 -8.86 17.75 -3.01
CA PRO A 48 -8.00 16.82 -2.29
C PRO A 48 -8.74 15.51 -1.96
N ARG A 49 -8.21 14.38 -2.43
CA ARG A 49 -8.69 13.02 -2.11
C ARG A 49 -7.51 12.09 -1.88
N TRP A 50 -7.68 11.09 -1.01
CA TRP A 50 -6.63 10.12 -0.70
C TRP A 50 -6.04 9.43 -1.95
N LYS A 51 -6.87 9.19 -2.98
CA LYS A 51 -6.41 8.62 -4.25
C LYS A 51 -5.41 9.54 -4.97
N GLN A 52 -5.69 10.83 -5.04
CA GLN A 52 -4.78 11.80 -5.67
C GLN A 52 -3.50 12.01 -4.85
N ASP A 53 -3.58 11.92 -3.52
CA ASP A 53 -2.41 12.04 -2.64
C ASP A 53 -1.36 10.94 -2.88
N SER A 54 -1.78 9.82 -3.48
CA SER A 54 -0.90 8.71 -3.85
C SER A 54 -0.20 8.88 -5.20
N LEU A 55 -0.62 9.84 -6.03
CA LEU A 55 -0.17 10.05 -7.43
C LEU A 55 -0.27 8.83 -8.35
N ILE A 56 -1.14 7.87 -8.00
CA ILE A 56 -1.40 6.69 -8.81
C ILE A 56 -2.89 6.47 -9.07
N SER A 57 -3.19 5.94 -10.25
CA SER A 57 -4.45 5.27 -10.56
C SER A 57 -4.30 3.78 -10.35
N TRP A 58 -5.35 3.16 -9.82
CA TRP A 58 -5.40 1.74 -9.53
C TRP A 58 -6.06 1.06 -10.72
N GLU A 59 -5.28 0.35 -11.51
CA GLU A 59 -5.75 -0.24 -12.76
C GLU A 59 -6.02 -1.75 -12.56
N PRO A 60 -7.19 -2.24 -13.02
CA PRO A 60 -7.51 -3.67 -12.95
C PRO A 60 -6.71 -4.50 -13.97
N LYS A 61 -6.15 -3.84 -14.99
CA LYS A 61 -5.40 -4.44 -16.09
C LYS A 61 -4.12 -3.65 -16.35
N ASN A 62 -3.09 -4.32 -16.85
CA ASN A 62 -1.86 -3.66 -17.30
C ASN A 62 -2.04 -2.99 -18.68
N SER A 63 -0.98 -2.38 -19.20
CA SER A 63 -0.93 -1.77 -20.53
C SER A 63 -1.38 -2.72 -21.64
N ASP A 64 -1.02 -4.00 -21.51
CA ASP A 64 -1.31 -5.07 -22.49
C ASP A 64 -2.69 -5.72 -22.27
N LYS A 65 -3.53 -5.13 -21.40
CA LYS A 65 -4.90 -5.58 -21.07
C LYS A 65 -5.00 -6.92 -20.33
N PHE A 66 -3.90 -7.44 -19.77
CA PHE A 66 -3.93 -8.59 -18.87
C PHE A 66 -4.36 -8.20 -17.46
N THR A 67 -5.17 -9.05 -16.83
CA THR A 67 -5.51 -8.94 -15.40
C THR A 67 -4.33 -9.39 -14.55
N ILE A 68 -4.27 -8.90 -13.31
CA ILE A 68 -3.15 -9.23 -12.41
C ILE A 68 -3.15 -10.70 -11.99
N GLY A 69 -4.31 -11.34 -11.96
CA GLY A 69 -4.47 -12.74 -11.58
C GLY A 69 -5.86 -13.26 -11.93
N SER A 70 -6.11 -14.51 -11.53
CA SER A 70 -7.40 -15.17 -11.69
C SER A 70 -8.39 -14.71 -10.62
N THR A 71 -9.65 -14.52 -10.99
CA THR A 71 -10.73 -14.23 -10.03
C THR A 71 -11.65 -15.46 -9.94
N PRO A 72 -11.67 -16.17 -8.80
CA PRO A 72 -12.59 -17.29 -8.58
C PRO A 72 -14.05 -16.83 -8.64
N SER A 73 -14.97 -17.70 -9.04
CA SER A 73 -16.40 -17.38 -9.12
C SER A 73 -17.02 -16.98 -7.77
N THR A 74 -16.45 -17.47 -6.66
CA THR A 74 -16.85 -17.13 -5.29
C THR A 74 -16.08 -15.94 -4.71
N GLY A 75 -15.02 -15.48 -5.39
CA GLY A 75 -14.11 -14.46 -4.91
C GLY A 75 -14.48 -13.07 -5.40
N LYS A 76 -14.43 -12.07 -4.51
CA LYS A 76 -14.64 -10.66 -4.87
C LYS A 76 -13.39 -9.98 -5.46
N LEU A 77 -12.21 -10.57 -5.23
CA LEU A 77 -10.93 -9.97 -5.57
C LEU A 77 -10.06 -10.94 -6.39
N PRO A 78 -9.23 -10.44 -7.32
CA PRO A 78 -8.28 -11.28 -8.04
C PRO A 78 -7.24 -11.87 -7.09
N VAL A 79 -6.91 -13.14 -7.28
CA VAL A 79 -5.87 -13.83 -6.50
C VAL A 79 -4.50 -13.55 -7.10
N TYR A 80 -3.57 -13.03 -6.29
CA TYR A 80 -2.20 -12.79 -6.73
C TYR A 80 -1.16 -13.07 -5.62
N ALA A 81 -0.79 -14.33 -5.44
CA ALA A 81 0.16 -14.73 -4.39
C ALA A 81 1.58 -14.19 -4.59
N ARG A 82 2.00 -13.92 -5.85
CA ARG A 82 3.32 -13.35 -6.15
C ARG A 82 3.49 -11.95 -5.55
N GLY A 83 2.44 -11.13 -5.61
CA GLY A 83 2.44 -9.80 -4.99
C GLY A 83 2.64 -9.86 -3.48
N PHE A 84 2.03 -10.86 -2.82
CA PHE A 84 2.19 -11.07 -1.38
C PHE A 84 3.65 -11.37 -1.02
N ARG A 85 4.28 -12.30 -1.74
CA ARG A 85 5.69 -12.64 -1.53
C ARG A 85 6.60 -11.42 -1.76
N SER A 86 6.33 -10.64 -2.80
CA SER A 86 7.07 -9.40 -3.10
C SER A 86 6.93 -8.38 -1.97
N LEU A 87 5.72 -8.20 -1.41
CA LEU A 87 5.48 -7.32 -0.28
C LEU A 87 6.26 -7.77 0.97
N LEU A 88 6.20 -9.05 1.32
CA LEU A 88 6.95 -9.59 2.46
C LEU A 88 8.47 -9.41 2.29
N LYS A 89 8.98 -9.66 1.08
CA LYS A 89 10.40 -9.41 0.75
C LYS A 89 10.73 -7.92 0.87
N TYR A 90 9.87 -7.02 0.40
CA TYR A 90 10.07 -5.58 0.52
C TYR A 90 10.11 -5.14 1.99
N ILE A 91 9.21 -5.65 2.83
CA ILE A 91 9.20 -5.38 4.27
C ILE A 91 10.51 -5.86 4.90
N LYS A 92 10.94 -7.09 4.57
CA LYS A 92 12.22 -7.65 5.01
C LYS A 92 13.40 -6.73 4.68
N ASP A 93 13.49 -6.30 3.42
CA ASP A 93 14.65 -5.56 2.92
C ASP A 93 14.67 -4.09 3.35
N LYS A 94 13.51 -3.49 3.66
CA LYS A 94 13.37 -2.04 3.92
C LYS A 94 13.02 -1.66 5.35
N TYR A 95 12.45 -2.58 6.14
CA TYR A 95 11.88 -2.26 7.46
C TYR A 95 12.45 -3.14 8.58
N ALA A 96 13.73 -3.53 8.46
CA ALA A 96 14.45 -4.32 9.46
C ALA A 96 13.85 -5.71 9.74
N ASN A 97 13.09 -6.25 8.78
CA ASN A 97 12.52 -7.61 8.85
C ASN A 97 11.83 -7.92 10.19
N PRO A 98 10.78 -7.18 10.56
CA PRO A 98 10.07 -7.41 11.80
C PRO A 98 9.34 -8.76 11.75
N GLU A 99 8.92 -9.26 12.90
CA GLU A 99 7.96 -10.36 12.95
C GLU A 99 6.65 -9.94 12.30
N ILE A 100 6.13 -10.76 11.39
CA ILE A 100 4.90 -10.49 10.63
C ILE A 100 3.90 -11.60 10.93
N MET A 101 2.70 -11.21 11.34
CA MET A 101 1.54 -12.10 11.46
C MET A 101 0.55 -11.80 10.35
N ILE A 102 0.14 -12.82 9.60
CA ILE A 102 -0.92 -12.67 8.60
C ILE A 102 -2.25 -12.69 9.34
N MET A 103 -2.83 -11.51 9.53
CA MET A 103 -4.04 -11.35 10.33
C MET A 103 -5.29 -11.59 9.50
N GLU A 104 -5.23 -11.29 8.20
CA GLU A 104 -6.31 -11.60 7.25
C GLU A 104 -5.77 -11.99 5.88
N ASN A 105 -6.34 -13.05 5.31
CA ASN A 105 -6.17 -13.49 3.93
C ASN A 105 -7.35 -14.39 3.54
N GLY A 106 -8.08 -14.05 2.47
CA GLY A 106 -9.26 -14.80 2.01
C GLY A 106 -9.94 -14.19 0.80
#